data_AF-A0A9E3MP78-F1
#
_entry.id   AF-A0A9E3MP78-F1
#
_cell.length_a   1.000
_cell.length_b   1.000
_cell.length_c   1.000
_cell.angle_alpha   90.00
_cell.angle_beta   90.00
_cell.angle_gamma   90.00
#
_symmetry.space_group_name_H-M   'P 1'
#
loop_
_entity.id
_entity.type
_entity.pdbx_description
1 polymer ?
#
loop_
_entity_poly.entity_id
_entity_poly.type
_entity_poly.pdbx_seq_one_letter_code
_entity_poly.pdbx_strand_id
1 'polypeptide(L)'
;MAHRAKQHSTSPRSATARGVPLVNRVIATAAGAVIAAAGLSLGAAVSAHAATPVTVHAYAPTGVGGGTTTSPDVASTKYQVQVAGTPVQAVQYNKSGHNYDIARFASNSRTPTITVTMPNDTINTVNVYPARYYPGGSVSVSTDKHTLTFQMSAGAALNEAIVMVNGDSTNATGQPYLAVINDPLEDPLQHPDTTDAPDGSGVNLQTGVLNFQEFAAKYLAAHPNSAAQTAPAASVSSMAGQTVDGTAIPAGQKTSAGSLVSATSVNVRYPKERVMAANDDTYALQAALATIEGNPAALNTLYFPNGTYVWSGLLVDGLDGSKLKGGKLKIYTDEGALLLNRIQAYMEAFEPEIGIIGSRNVEVDGRGVFDGNGVANYNAHSSGDLHDAYRSQHQGGVMVMHSSNITFNDTYERT
;
A
#
# COMPACT_ATOMS: atom_id res chain seq x y z
N MET A 1 -24.38 34.68 -22.61
CA MET A 1 -24.82 36.10 -22.59
C MET A 1 -24.40 36.73 -21.27
N ALA A 2 -23.83 37.95 -21.34
CA ALA A 2 -23.65 38.97 -20.30
C ALA A 2 -22.76 38.70 -19.05
N HIS A 3 -21.58 39.32 -19.13
CA HIS A 3 -20.61 39.72 -18.12
C HIS A 3 -21.10 40.15 -16.72
N ARG A 4 -20.29 39.86 -15.69
CA ARG A 4 -19.70 40.92 -14.85
C ARG A 4 -18.38 40.51 -14.19
N ALA A 5 -17.32 41.18 -14.61
CA ALA A 5 -16.01 41.17 -13.98
C ALA A 5 -15.97 42.16 -12.79
N LYS A 6 -15.18 41.85 -11.76
CA LYS A 6 -14.44 42.85 -10.97
C LYS A 6 -13.09 42.25 -10.54
N GLN A 7 -12.04 42.71 -11.21
CA GLN A 7 -10.69 42.77 -10.67
C GLN A 7 -10.54 44.10 -9.90
N HIS A 8 -9.79 44.08 -8.80
CA HIS A 8 -8.88 45.17 -8.46
C HIS A 8 -7.61 44.59 -7.83
N SER A 9 -6.49 44.91 -8.45
CA SER A 9 -5.13 44.74 -7.95
C SER A 9 -4.73 46.01 -7.19
N THR A 10 -3.93 45.88 -6.12
CA THR A 10 -2.69 46.64 -5.91
C THR A 10 -1.89 46.10 -4.71
N SER A 11 -0.62 45.76 -4.96
CA SER A 11 0.50 45.71 -3.99
C SER A 11 1.54 46.77 -4.43
N PRO A 12 2.66 47.03 -3.74
CA PRO A 12 3.03 46.94 -2.31
C PRO A 12 3.76 48.22 -1.81
N ARG A 13 4.08 48.34 -0.50
CA ARG A 13 5.25 49.14 -0.06
C ARG A 13 5.73 48.81 1.36
N SER A 14 7.05 48.65 1.48
CA SER A 14 7.84 48.58 2.72
C SER A 14 8.10 49.95 3.34
N ALA A 15 8.30 50.00 4.66
CA ALA A 15 9.09 51.02 5.34
C ALA A 15 9.69 50.48 6.66
N THR A 16 10.85 51.02 7.00
CA THR A 16 11.91 50.54 7.89
C THR A 16 11.91 51.11 9.32
N ALA A 17 12.46 50.31 10.27
CA ALA A 17 13.41 50.61 11.35
C ALA A 17 13.22 51.77 12.37
N ARG A 18 13.22 51.39 13.67
CA ARG A 18 13.94 51.92 14.87
C ARG A 18 13.15 51.48 16.13
N GLY A 19 13.68 51.13 17.29
CA GLY A 19 15.00 51.30 17.92
C GLY A 19 15.02 50.56 19.28
N VAL A 20 16.22 50.36 19.81
CA VAL A 20 16.57 49.68 21.08
C VAL A 20 16.45 50.67 22.27
N PRO A 21 16.35 50.18 23.52
CA PRO A 21 17.31 50.64 24.52
C PRO A 21 17.98 49.52 25.32
N LEU A 22 19.15 49.89 25.83
CA LEU A 22 20.27 49.07 26.32
C LEU A 22 20.62 49.55 27.73
N VAL A 23 20.80 48.64 28.70
CA VAL A 23 21.49 48.88 29.99
C VAL A 23 22.12 47.52 30.40
N ASN A 24 23.43 47.29 30.24
CA ASN A 24 24.55 47.52 31.20
C ASN A 24 24.38 46.78 32.55
N ARG A 25 25.33 46.06 33.17
CA ARG A 25 26.81 45.87 33.06
C ARG A 25 27.19 44.85 34.19
N VAL A 26 28.15 43.93 34.08
CA VAL A 26 29.55 43.94 34.66
C VAL A 26 29.91 42.43 34.87
N ILE A 27 30.83 41.79 34.14
CA ILE A 27 32.30 41.60 34.31
C ILE A 27 32.76 40.95 35.65
N ALA A 28 33.34 39.75 35.57
CA ALA A 28 34.59 39.42 36.28
C ALA A 28 35.29 38.20 35.65
N THR A 29 36.52 38.44 35.19
CA THR A 29 37.54 37.48 34.72
C THR A 29 38.70 37.46 35.71
N ALA A 30 39.21 36.28 36.06
CA ALA A 30 40.62 35.97 36.42
C ALA A 30 40.69 34.47 36.82
N ALA A 31 41.33 33.58 36.07
CA ALA A 31 42.77 33.32 35.93
C ALA A 31 43.39 32.53 37.10
N GLY A 32 44.08 31.43 36.79
CA GLY A 32 45.12 30.85 37.65
C GLY A 32 45.10 29.33 37.79
N ALA A 33 45.97 28.65 37.05
CA ALA A 33 46.21 27.20 37.10
C ALA A 33 46.95 26.75 38.38
N VAL A 34 46.68 25.53 38.84
CA VAL A 34 47.64 24.71 39.59
C VAL A 34 47.55 23.27 39.07
N ILE A 35 48.68 22.78 38.56
CA ILE A 35 48.93 21.37 38.21
C ILE A 35 49.28 20.64 39.50
N ALA A 36 48.62 19.51 39.77
CA ALA A 36 49.18 18.43 40.57
C ALA A 36 48.64 17.09 40.05
N ALA A 37 49.54 16.30 39.47
CA ALA A 37 49.31 14.94 39.06
C ALA A 37 49.16 14.02 40.28
N ALA A 38 48.13 13.17 40.27
CA ALA A 38 48.10 11.93 41.02
C ALA A 38 47.31 10.92 40.19
N GLY A 39 48.00 9.88 39.73
CA GLY A 39 47.41 8.81 38.95
C GLY A 39 46.38 8.04 39.76
N LEU A 40 45.21 7.87 39.17
CA LEU A 40 44.33 6.74 39.43
C LEU A 40 43.68 6.42 38.09
N SER A 41 44.01 5.24 37.58
CA SER A 41 43.33 4.55 36.50
C SER A 41 41.87 4.33 36.89
N LEU A 42 41.03 5.34 36.66
CA LEU A 42 39.60 5.18 36.57
C LEU A 42 39.32 4.58 35.20
N GLY A 43 39.22 3.26 35.16
CA GLY A 43 38.47 2.59 34.12
C GLY A 43 37.08 3.21 34.11
N ALA A 44 36.83 4.12 33.17
CA ALA A 44 35.49 4.55 32.86
C ALA A 44 34.79 3.30 32.33
N ALA A 45 34.08 2.61 33.24
CA ALA A 45 32.96 1.78 32.86
C ALA A 45 32.01 2.72 32.13
N VAL A 46 32.17 2.79 30.81
CA VAL A 46 31.10 3.15 29.90
C VAL A 46 29.97 2.25 30.34
N SER A 47 28.96 2.81 31.01
CA SER A 47 27.73 2.08 31.26
C SER A 47 27.29 1.59 29.89
N ALA A 48 27.49 0.30 29.63
CA ALA A 48 26.86 -0.39 28.54
C ALA A 48 25.37 -0.26 28.86
N HIS A 49 24.76 0.81 28.37
CA HIS A 49 23.33 0.82 28.17
C HIS A 49 23.12 -0.41 27.30
N ALA A 50 22.60 -1.49 27.90
CA ALA A 50 22.38 -2.73 27.20
C ALA A 50 21.56 -2.34 25.97
N ALA A 51 22.18 -2.47 24.79
CA ALA A 51 21.50 -2.11 23.55
C ALA A 51 20.17 -2.85 23.57
N THR A 52 19.07 -2.12 23.50
CA THR A 52 17.74 -2.73 23.50
C THR A 52 17.75 -3.83 22.44
N PRO A 53 17.47 -5.09 22.81
CA PRO A 53 17.49 -6.17 21.85
C PRO A 53 16.60 -5.82 20.66
N VAL A 54 17.16 -5.95 19.46
CA VAL A 54 16.39 -5.71 18.23
C VAL A 54 15.48 -6.92 18.02
N THR A 55 14.18 -6.69 18.13
CA THR A 55 13.15 -7.66 17.77
C THR A 55 12.78 -7.43 16.32
N VAL A 56 12.84 -8.49 15.51
CA VAL A 56 12.44 -8.49 14.11
C VAL A 56 11.27 -9.45 13.94
N HIS A 57 10.22 -8.97 13.30
CA HIS A 57 9.07 -9.75 12.88
C HIS A 57 9.12 -9.90 11.36
N ALA A 58 9.43 -11.12 10.91
CA ALA A 58 9.38 -11.46 9.49
C ALA A 58 7.94 -11.79 9.10
N TYR A 59 7.42 -11.13 8.07
CA TYR A 59 6.03 -11.28 7.67
C TYR A 59 5.71 -12.66 7.13
N ALA A 60 4.46 -13.09 7.38
CA ALA A 60 3.91 -14.28 6.78
C ALA A 60 3.95 -14.23 5.23
N PRO A 61 4.09 -15.38 4.55
CA PRO A 61 3.99 -15.43 3.10
C PRO A 61 2.65 -14.88 2.62
N THR A 62 2.70 -14.05 1.58
CA THR A 62 1.53 -13.39 1.02
C THR A 62 0.58 -14.39 0.36
N GLY A 63 -0.72 -14.22 0.53
CA GLY A 63 -1.78 -15.04 -0.07
C GLY A 63 -2.02 -16.41 0.59
N VAL A 64 -1.29 -16.76 1.66
CA VAL A 64 -1.38 -18.08 2.31
C VAL A 64 -2.43 -18.06 3.43
N GLY A 65 -3.55 -18.74 3.21
CA GLY A 65 -4.70 -18.76 4.12
C GLY A 65 -5.98 -19.11 3.36
N GLY A 66 -7.09 -19.29 4.07
CA GLY A 66 -8.38 -19.62 3.43
C GLY A 66 -8.38 -20.88 2.57
N GLY A 67 -7.50 -21.85 2.89
CA GLY A 67 -7.30 -23.08 2.10
C GLY A 67 -6.14 -23.03 1.09
N THR A 68 -5.55 -21.85 0.85
CA THR A 68 -4.34 -21.69 0.03
C THR A 68 -3.10 -21.98 0.86
N THR A 69 -2.27 -22.94 0.43
CA THR A 69 -1.06 -23.37 1.16
C THR A 69 0.25 -22.87 0.55
N THR A 70 0.19 -22.26 -0.64
CA THR A 70 1.37 -21.79 -1.38
C THR A 70 1.16 -20.33 -1.76
N SER A 71 2.17 -19.50 -1.47
CA SER A 71 2.15 -18.09 -1.85
C SER A 71 2.26 -17.96 -3.37
N PRO A 72 1.52 -17.03 -4.00
CA PRO A 72 1.74 -16.67 -5.41
C PRO A 72 3.04 -15.87 -5.60
N ASP A 73 3.61 -15.30 -4.54
CA ASP A 73 4.88 -14.59 -4.61
C ASP A 73 6.04 -15.58 -4.72
N VAL A 74 6.96 -15.29 -5.63
CA VAL A 74 8.14 -16.11 -5.86
C VAL A 74 9.30 -15.60 -4.99
N ALA A 75 9.90 -16.48 -4.20
CA ALA A 75 11.08 -16.13 -3.41
C ALA A 75 12.27 -15.71 -4.30
N SER A 76 13.03 -14.71 -3.87
CA SER A 76 14.23 -14.26 -4.56
C SER A 76 15.26 -15.38 -4.68
N THR A 77 15.78 -15.58 -5.89
CA THR A 77 16.95 -16.43 -6.13
C THR A 77 18.26 -15.64 -6.11
N LYS A 78 18.17 -14.30 -6.01
CA LYS A 78 19.29 -13.35 -6.07
C LYS A 78 19.81 -13.01 -4.67
N TYR A 79 18.90 -12.94 -3.69
CA TYR A 79 19.19 -12.40 -2.37
C TYR A 79 18.69 -13.31 -1.25
N GLN A 80 19.56 -13.51 -0.26
CA GLN A 80 19.19 -13.99 1.06
C GLN A 80 19.38 -12.84 2.05
N VAL A 81 18.33 -12.46 2.77
CA VAL A 81 18.34 -11.28 3.65
C VAL A 81 18.23 -11.72 5.11
N GLN A 82 19.06 -11.12 5.95
CA GLN A 82 18.95 -11.21 7.40
C GLN A 82 18.90 -9.80 7.99
N VAL A 83 18.05 -9.62 8.99
CA VAL A 83 17.86 -8.36 9.71
C VAL A 83 18.14 -8.64 11.18
N ALA A 84 19.16 -8.01 11.73
CA ALA A 84 19.64 -8.27 13.09
C ALA A 84 19.84 -9.78 13.40
N GLY A 85 20.21 -10.56 12.38
CA GLY A 85 20.39 -12.02 12.46
C GLY A 85 19.12 -12.85 12.19
N THR A 86 17.94 -12.23 12.09
CA THR A 86 16.68 -12.90 11.75
C THR A 86 16.54 -13.01 10.23
N PRO A 87 16.33 -14.21 9.66
CA PRO A 87 16.05 -14.37 8.24
C PRO A 87 14.76 -13.65 7.83
N VAL A 88 14.81 -12.92 6.72
CA VAL A 88 13.64 -12.27 6.10
C VAL A 88 13.61 -12.68 4.63
N GLN A 89 12.44 -13.14 4.16
CA GLN A 89 12.28 -13.55 2.77
C GLN A 89 12.27 -12.32 1.85
N ALA A 90 13.14 -12.34 0.85
CA ALA A 90 13.02 -11.45 -0.31
C ALA A 90 12.11 -12.11 -1.35
N VAL A 91 11.23 -11.34 -1.98
CA VAL A 91 10.29 -11.77 -3.03
C VAL A 91 10.59 -11.06 -4.34
N GLN A 92 10.37 -11.75 -5.47
CA GLN A 92 10.70 -11.26 -6.81
C GLN A 92 9.61 -10.32 -7.35
N TYR A 93 10.04 -9.16 -7.86
CA TYR A 93 9.22 -8.16 -8.54
C TYR A 93 9.83 -7.89 -9.92
N ASN A 94 9.75 -8.90 -10.79
CA ASN A 94 10.45 -8.95 -12.08
C ASN A 94 9.55 -8.95 -13.33
N LYS A 95 8.25 -8.66 -13.14
CA LYS A 95 7.29 -8.58 -14.26
C LYS A 95 7.76 -7.54 -15.29
N SER A 96 7.48 -7.78 -16.57
CA SER A 96 7.81 -6.87 -17.67
C SER A 96 9.30 -6.49 -17.81
N GLY A 97 10.21 -7.36 -17.37
CA GLY A 97 11.65 -7.15 -17.49
C GLY A 97 12.25 -6.24 -16.40
N HIS A 98 11.47 -5.89 -15.38
CA HIS A 98 11.99 -5.25 -14.17
C HIS A 98 12.91 -6.23 -13.42
N ASN A 99 13.87 -5.70 -12.66
CA ASN A 99 14.85 -6.52 -11.94
C ASN A 99 14.91 -6.13 -10.46
N TYR A 100 13.75 -6.08 -9.82
CA TYR A 100 13.58 -5.63 -8.45
C TYR A 100 13.12 -6.78 -7.56
N ASP A 101 13.65 -6.89 -6.37
CA ASP A 101 13.20 -7.82 -5.33
C ASP A 101 12.91 -7.01 -4.05
N ILE A 102 12.03 -7.50 -3.18
CA ILE A 102 11.61 -6.77 -1.96
C ILE A 102 11.70 -7.70 -0.76
N ALA A 103 12.36 -7.25 0.31
CA ALA A 103 12.33 -7.87 1.63
C ALA A 103 11.59 -6.96 2.61
N ARG A 104 10.47 -7.43 3.16
CA ARG A 104 9.62 -6.68 4.10
C ARG A 104 9.61 -7.35 5.47
N PHE A 105 9.67 -6.54 6.52
CA PHE A 105 9.62 -6.98 7.90
C PHE A 105 9.24 -5.80 8.80
N ALA A 106 8.90 -6.08 10.05
CA ALA A 106 8.79 -5.06 11.10
C ALA A 106 9.89 -5.23 12.15
N SER A 107 10.31 -4.14 12.79
CA SER A 107 11.20 -4.23 13.93
C SER A 107 10.98 -3.11 14.95
N ASN A 108 11.39 -3.35 16.19
CA ASN A 108 11.41 -2.33 17.24
C ASN A 108 12.59 -1.34 17.11
N SER A 109 13.37 -1.42 16.01
CA SER A 109 14.55 -0.61 15.78
C SER A 109 14.44 0.13 14.45
N ARG A 110 14.85 1.40 14.43
CA ARG A 110 14.95 2.20 13.21
C ARG A 110 16.28 2.01 12.48
N THR A 111 17.21 1.33 13.13
CA THR A 111 18.59 1.15 12.66
C THR A 111 19.02 -0.31 12.77
N PRO A 112 18.21 -1.29 12.33
CA PRO A 112 18.67 -2.68 12.34
C PRO A 112 19.87 -2.84 11.40
N THR A 113 20.75 -3.76 11.75
CA THR A 113 21.79 -4.24 10.84
C THR A 113 21.14 -5.14 9.80
N ILE A 114 21.41 -4.87 8.53
CA ILE A 114 20.96 -5.64 7.39
C ILE A 114 22.16 -6.36 6.80
N THR A 115 22.01 -7.67 6.58
CA THR A 115 22.97 -8.51 5.88
C THR A 115 22.28 -9.08 4.65
N VAL A 116 22.88 -8.85 3.48
CA VAL A 116 22.39 -9.37 2.20
C VAL A 116 23.46 -10.26 1.61
N THR A 117 23.11 -11.53 1.38
CA THR A 117 23.99 -12.52 0.75
C THR A 117 23.50 -12.81 -0.67
N MET A 118 24.41 -12.78 -1.62
CA MET A 118 24.19 -13.12 -3.03
C MET A 118 24.80 -14.50 -3.32
N PRO A 119 24.01 -15.57 -3.33
CA PRO A 119 24.55 -16.93 -3.42
C PRO A 119 25.21 -17.25 -4.75
N ASN A 120 24.79 -16.57 -5.83
CA ASN A 120 25.20 -16.90 -7.20
C ASN A 120 26.06 -15.83 -7.88
N ASP A 121 26.13 -14.62 -7.31
CA ASP A 121 26.77 -13.46 -7.94
C ASP A 121 27.82 -12.82 -7.04
N THR A 122 28.92 -12.36 -7.65
CA THR A 122 29.99 -11.62 -6.97
C THR A 122 29.67 -10.12 -6.91
N ILE A 123 29.88 -9.51 -5.75
CA ILE A 123 29.71 -8.09 -5.48
C ILE A 123 30.96 -7.33 -5.93
N ASN A 124 30.83 -6.51 -6.98
CA ASN A 124 31.89 -5.63 -7.47
C ASN A 124 31.63 -4.16 -7.11
N THR A 125 30.38 -3.73 -7.16
CA THR A 125 29.95 -2.39 -6.74
C THR A 125 28.67 -2.49 -5.92
N VAL A 126 28.52 -1.59 -4.93
CA VAL A 126 27.31 -1.48 -4.12
C VAL A 126 26.99 -0.01 -3.92
N ASN A 127 25.73 0.35 -4.12
CA ASN A 127 25.17 1.63 -3.69
C ASN A 127 23.92 1.35 -2.86
N VAL A 128 23.78 2.00 -1.71
CA VAL A 128 22.57 1.94 -0.88
C VAL A 128 21.90 3.31 -0.91
N TYR A 129 20.63 3.35 -1.28
CA TYR A 129 19.87 4.58 -1.46
C TYR A 129 18.87 4.84 -0.32
N PRO A 130 18.63 6.12 0.03
CA PRO A 130 19.23 7.32 -0.58
C PRO A 130 20.71 7.51 -0.22
N ALA A 131 21.59 7.64 -1.22
CA ALA A 131 23.05 7.55 -1.06
C ALA A 131 23.65 8.55 -0.06
N ARG A 132 23.00 9.71 0.12
CA ARG A 132 23.40 10.72 1.11
C ARG A 132 23.44 10.21 2.56
N TYR A 133 22.71 9.13 2.86
CA TYR A 133 22.64 8.54 4.19
C TYR A 133 23.53 7.31 4.37
N TYR A 134 24.20 6.86 3.30
CA TYR A 134 25.04 5.67 3.26
C TYR A 134 26.39 5.99 2.58
N PRO A 135 27.23 6.86 3.18
CA PRO A 135 28.51 7.24 2.61
C PRO A 135 29.50 6.07 2.57
N GLY A 136 30.55 6.19 1.75
CA GLY A 136 31.61 5.19 1.67
C GLY A 136 32.17 4.83 3.06
N GLY A 137 32.15 3.52 3.38
CA GLY A 137 32.52 2.99 4.70
C GLY A 137 31.35 2.60 5.60
N SER A 138 30.11 3.03 5.32
CA SER A 138 28.91 2.58 6.05
C SER A 138 28.38 1.21 5.60
N VAL A 139 28.92 0.70 4.49
CA VAL A 139 28.62 -0.60 3.92
C VAL A 139 29.91 -1.42 3.92
N SER A 140 29.84 -2.61 4.49
CA SER A 140 30.92 -3.60 4.46
C SER A 140 30.60 -4.67 3.44
N VAL A 141 31.57 -5.08 2.64
CA VAL A 141 31.47 -6.24 1.74
C VAL A 141 32.46 -7.29 2.22
N SER A 142 32.02 -8.55 2.31
CA SER A 142 32.84 -9.68 2.73
C SER A 142 34.01 -9.92 1.77
N THR A 143 35.07 -10.56 2.26
CA THR A 143 36.29 -10.83 1.46
C THR A 143 36.01 -11.72 0.24
N ASP A 144 35.08 -12.66 0.35
CA ASP A 144 34.61 -13.50 -0.75
C ASP A 144 33.70 -12.76 -1.73
N LYS A 145 33.33 -11.51 -1.42
CA LYS A 145 32.46 -10.64 -2.20
C LYS A 145 31.05 -11.21 -2.42
N HIS A 146 30.54 -12.03 -1.52
CA HIS A 146 29.18 -12.56 -1.62
C HIS A 146 28.19 -12.02 -0.58
N THR A 147 28.67 -11.27 0.41
CA THR A 147 27.82 -10.70 1.46
C THR A 147 28.12 -9.22 1.63
N LEU A 148 27.08 -8.40 1.70
CA LEU A 148 27.16 -7.01 2.14
C LEU A 148 26.40 -6.82 3.45
N THR A 149 26.93 -5.95 4.31
CA THR A 149 26.33 -5.60 5.60
C THR A 149 26.30 -4.09 5.75
N PHE A 150 25.17 -3.55 6.17
CA PHE A 150 25.00 -2.13 6.49
C PHE A 150 23.98 -1.96 7.60
N GLN A 151 23.99 -0.81 8.27
CA GLN A 151 22.96 -0.46 9.24
C GLN A 151 21.99 0.54 8.61
N MET A 152 20.67 0.36 8.80
CA MET A 152 19.72 1.38 8.36
C MET A 152 20.01 2.73 9.05
N SER A 153 19.89 3.82 8.31
CA SER A 153 20.41 5.12 8.75
C SER A 153 19.52 5.79 9.80
N ALA A 154 20.06 6.02 11.00
CA ALA A 154 19.40 6.74 12.09
C ALA A 154 18.98 8.16 11.67
N GLY A 155 19.87 8.86 10.95
CA GLY A 155 19.68 10.25 10.56
C GLY A 155 18.67 10.43 9.43
N ALA A 156 18.36 9.36 8.69
CA ALA A 156 17.34 9.38 7.65
C ALA A 156 15.93 9.18 8.22
N ALA A 157 15.83 8.43 9.33
CA ALA A 157 14.57 7.96 9.91
C ALA A 157 13.64 7.31 8.87
N LEU A 158 14.19 6.74 7.79
CA LEU A 158 13.45 6.08 6.72
C LEU A 158 13.09 4.65 7.12
N ASN A 159 11.88 4.21 6.74
CA ASN A 159 11.46 2.80 6.84
C ASN A 159 12.12 1.95 5.75
N GLU A 160 12.88 2.51 4.83
CA GLU A 160 13.33 1.77 3.65
C GLU A 160 14.77 2.10 3.24
N ALA A 161 15.39 1.14 2.56
CA ALA A 161 16.64 1.32 1.84
C ALA A 161 16.61 0.52 0.54
N ILE A 162 17.20 1.06 -0.52
CA ILE A 162 17.34 0.36 -1.81
C ILE A 162 18.80 -0.02 -1.99
N VAL A 163 19.07 -1.32 -2.09
CA VAL A 163 20.40 -1.87 -2.33
C VAL A 163 20.53 -2.15 -3.82
N MET A 164 21.46 -1.47 -4.47
CA MET A 164 21.84 -1.68 -5.86
C MET A 164 23.21 -2.36 -5.87
N VAL A 165 23.27 -3.57 -6.42
CA VAL A 165 24.53 -4.32 -6.55
C VAL A 165 24.90 -4.45 -8.02
N ASN A 166 26.18 -4.21 -8.34
CA ASN A 166 26.71 -4.25 -9.71
C ASN A 166 25.96 -3.33 -10.68
N GLY A 167 25.28 -2.30 -10.14
CA GLY A 167 24.37 -1.42 -10.85
C GLY A 167 24.88 0.00 -11.08
N ASP A 168 24.28 0.72 -12.04
CA ASP A 168 24.45 2.17 -12.22
C ASP A 168 23.13 2.91 -12.51
N SER A 169 23.15 4.25 -12.47
CA SER A 169 21.97 5.11 -12.64
C SER A 169 21.43 5.19 -14.07
N THR A 170 22.05 4.51 -15.03
CA THR A 170 21.74 4.61 -16.47
C THR A 170 21.19 3.32 -17.07
N ASN A 171 21.21 2.21 -16.33
CA ASN A 171 20.86 0.90 -16.85
C ASN A 171 19.57 0.32 -16.21
N ALA A 172 18.48 0.36 -16.98
CA ALA A 172 17.18 -0.17 -16.56
C ALA A 172 17.07 -1.71 -16.71
N THR A 173 18.00 -2.35 -17.43
CA THR A 173 17.92 -3.78 -17.76
C THR A 173 19.10 -4.56 -17.18
N GLY A 174 18.79 -5.56 -16.33
CA GLY A 174 19.71 -6.66 -16.04
C GLY A 174 20.58 -6.58 -14.78
N GLN A 175 20.42 -5.58 -13.91
CA GLN A 175 21.20 -5.49 -12.65
C GLN A 175 20.27 -5.53 -11.42
N PRO A 176 20.64 -6.28 -10.37
CA PRO A 176 19.69 -6.66 -9.32
C PRO A 176 19.53 -5.51 -8.32
N TYR A 177 18.27 -5.18 -8.04
CA TYR A 177 17.87 -4.22 -7.02
C TYR A 177 17.10 -4.94 -5.91
N LEU A 178 17.35 -4.54 -4.67
CA LEU A 178 16.62 -5.02 -3.50
C LEU A 178 16.08 -3.81 -2.72
N ALA A 179 14.76 -3.73 -2.54
CA ALA A 179 14.20 -2.91 -1.47
C ALA A 179 14.19 -3.69 -0.16
N VAL A 180 14.63 -3.03 0.90
CA VAL A 180 14.53 -3.50 2.27
C VAL A 180 13.60 -2.54 3.00
N ILE A 181 12.44 -3.04 3.45
CA ILE A 181 11.40 -2.24 4.10
C ILE A 181 11.24 -2.73 5.54
N ASN A 182 11.50 -1.82 6.48
CA ASN A 182 11.46 -1.96 7.92
C ASN A 182 10.33 -1.11 8.51
N ASP A 183 9.23 -1.79 8.76
CA ASP A 183 8.09 -1.21 9.44
C ASP A 183 8.30 -1.13 10.96
N PRO A 184 7.67 -0.16 11.64
CA PRO A 184 7.52 -0.28 13.08
C PRO A 184 6.68 -1.52 13.41
N LEU A 185 6.93 -2.13 14.58
CA LEU A 185 6.00 -3.12 15.11
C LEU A 185 4.61 -2.48 15.28
N GLU A 186 3.58 -3.17 14.82
CA GLU A 186 2.20 -2.74 15.04
C GLU A 186 1.87 -2.76 16.54
N ASP A 187 1.10 -1.77 16.98
CA ASP A 187 0.59 -1.75 18.35
C ASP A 187 -0.57 -2.75 18.44
N PRO A 188 -0.48 -3.81 19.26
CA PRO A 188 -1.54 -4.80 19.39
C PRO A 188 -2.89 -4.20 19.81
N LEU A 189 -2.91 -3.00 20.44
CA LEU A 189 -4.14 -2.29 20.79
C LEU A 189 -4.85 -1.66 19.59
N GLN A 190 -4.16 -1.51 18.45
CA GLN A 190 -4.75 -1.02 17.20
C GLN A 190 -5.30 -2.16 16.33
N HIS A 191 -4.98 -3.42 16.66
CA HIS A 191 -5.49 -4.57 15.93
C HIS A 191 -6.99 -4.75 16.20
N PRO A 192 -7.77 -5.16 15.18
CA PRO A 192 -9.15 -5.55 15.41
C PRO A 192 -9.23 -6.76 16.36
N ASP A 193 -10.31 -6.85 17.14
CA ASP A 193 -10.61 -8.06 17.89
C ASP A 193 -11.12 -9.14 16.93
N THR A 194 -10.23 -10.05 16.56
CA THR A 194 -10.44 -11.12 15.57
C THR A 194 -11.13 -12.36 16.17
N THR A 195 -11.81 -12.23 17.32
CA THR A 195 -12.60 -13.35 17.86
C THR A 195 -13.67 -13.77 16.86
N ASP A 196 -13.68 -15.06 16.48
CA ASP A 196 -14.60 -15.60 15.48
C ASP A 196 -16.08 -15.39 15.87
N ALA A 197 -16.92 -15.22 14.85
CA ALA A 197 -18.36 -15.18 15.06
C ALA A 197 -18.85 -16.58 15.50
N PRO A 198 -19.68 -16.70 16.55
CA PRO A 198 -20.09 -18.00 17.10
C PRO A 198 -20.91 -18.86 16.13
N ASP A 199 -21.50 -18.25 15.11
CA ASP A 199 -22.25 -18.92 14.03
C ASP A 199 -21.40 -19.16 12.76
N GLY A 200 -20.11 -18.80 12.81
CA GLY A 200 -19.15 -18.85 11.71
C GLY A 200 -19.53 -17.95 10.53
N SER A 201 -20.40 -16.95 10.71
CA SER A 201 -20.85 -16.06 9.63
C SER A 201 -19.76 -15.09 9.16
N GLY A 202 -18.66 -14.99 9.90
CA GLY A 202 -17.72 -13.89 9.80
C GLY A 202 -18.24 -12.59 10.43
N VAL A 203 -19.50 -12.49 10.86
CA VAL A 203 -20.09 -11.24 11.38
C VAL A 203 -20.17 -11.29 12.91
N ASN A 204 -19.23 -10.64 13.59
CA ASN A 204 -19.21 -10.58 15.05
C ASN A 204 -19.67 -9.22 15.56
N LEU A 205 -20.93 -9.14 16.00
CA LEU A 205 -21.56 -7.90 16.49
C LEU A 205 -20.99 -7.46 17.86
N GLN A 206 -20.43 -8.38 18.63
CA GLN A 206 -19.84 -8.09 19.94
C GLN A 206 -18.50 -7.36 19.77
N THR A 207 -17.63 -7.86 18.90
CA THR A 207 -16.34 -7.23 18.61
C THR A 207 -16.50 -6.02 17.67
N GLY A 208 -17.50 -6.06 16.78
CA GLY A 208 -17.74 -5.06 15.75
C GLY A 208 -16.98 -5.33 14.44
N VAL A 209 -16.50 -6.56 14.28
CA VAL A 209 -15.65 -7.01 13.17
C VAL A 209 -16.44 -7.93 12.24
N LEU A 210 -16.32 -7.67 10.95
CA LEU A 210 -16.70 -8.57 9.87
C LEU A 210 -15.42 -9.20 9.30
N ASN A 211 -15.18 -10.48 9.58
CA ASN A 211 -14.13 -11.29 8.97
C ASN A 211 -14.53 -11.64 7.54
N PHE A 212 -13.84 -11.04 6.57
CA PHE A 212 -14.21 -11.12 5.17
C PHE A 212 -14.02 -12.52 4.59
N GLN A 213 -13.02 -13.28 5.04
CA GLN A 213 -12.75 -14.62 4.51
C GLN A 213 -13.92 -15.58 4.79
N GLU A 214 -14.42 -15.61 6.02
CA GLU A 214 -15.58 -16.43 6.40
C GLU A 214 -16.86 -15.94 5.73
N PHE A 215 -17.06 -14.61 5.72
CA PHE A 215 -18.23 -13.99 5.12
C PHE A 215 -18.31 -14.29 3.61
N ALA A 216 -17.21 -14.08 2.87
CA ALA A 216 -17.16 -14.29 1.44
C ALA A 216 -17.39 -15.76 1.06
N ALA A 217 -16.79 -16.70 1.79
CA ALA A 217 -17.00 -18.13 1.57
C ALA A 217 -18.49 -18.51 1.69
N LYS A 218 -19.18 -18.04 2.73
CA LYS A 218 -20.63 -18.27 2.91
C LYS A 218 -21.46 -17.52 1.87
N TYR A 219 -21.09 -16.28 1.56
CA TYR A 219 -21.81 -15.45 0.59
C TYR A 219 -21.77 -16.08 -0.80
N LEU A 220 -20.60 -16.48 -1.29
CA LEU A 220 -20.41 -17.09 -2.60
C LEU A 220 -21.04 -18.49 -2.70
N ALA A 221 -21.10 -19.25 -1.60
CA ALA A 221 -21.84 -20.51 -1.57
C ALA A 221 -23.35 -20.31 -1.76
N ALA A 222 -23.91 -19.24 -1.20
CA ALA A 222 -25.33 -18.89 -1.33
C ALA A 222 -25.65 -18.13 -2.62
N HIS A 223 -24.70 -17.34 -3.14
CA HIS A 223 -24.84 -16.48 -4.31
C HIS A 223 -23.66 -16.71 -5.29
N PRO A 224 -23.58 -17.88 -5.95
CA PRO A 224 -22.49 -18.15 -6.88
C PRO A 224 -22.43 -17.11 -7.99
N ASN A 225 -21.23 -16.64 -8.35
CA ASN A 225 -21.06 -15.60 -9.39
C ASN A 225 -21.68 -15.98 -10.73
N SER A 226 -21.67 -17.27 -11.09
CA SER A 226 -22.30 -17.78 -12.31
C SER A 226 -23.82 -17.58 -12.35
N ALA A 227 -24.47 -17.44 -11.20
CA ALA A 227 -25.90 -17.15 -11.07
C ALA A 227 -26.15 -15.65 -10.79
N ALA A 228 -25.26 -14.99 -10.06
CA ALA A 228 -25.41 -13.59 -9.64
C ALA A 228 -25.05 -12.59 -10.75
N GLN A 229 -24.01 -12.86 -11.55
CA GLN A 229 -23.60 -11.95 -12.62
C GLN A 229 -24.62 -11.99 -13.77
N THR A 230 -25.08 -10.82 -14.19
CA THR A 230 -25.98 -10.68 -15.33
C THR A 230 -25.34 -9.79 -16.39
N ALA A 231 -25.66 -10.04 -17.68
CA ALA A 231 -25.21 -9.16 -18.74
C ALA A 231 -25.86 -7.77 -18.60
N PRO A 232 -25.14 -6.68 -18.88
CA PRO A 232 -25.72 -5.33 -18.83
C PRO A 232 -26.99 -5.23 -19.67
N ALA A 233 -28.09 -4.81 -19.05
CA ALA A 233 -29.34 -4.56 -19.77
C ALA A 233 -29.29 -3.19 -20.46
N ALA A 234 -30.00 -3.06 -21.59
CA ALA A 234 -30.24 -1.75 -22.17
C ALA A 234 -31.03 -0.87 -21.19
N SER A 235 -30.49 0.31 -20.86
CA SER A 235 -31.10 1.26 -19.94
C SER A 235 -31.14 2.65 -20.54
N VAL A 236 -31.90 3.58 -19.94
CA VAL A 236 -31.83 4.99 -20.33
C VAL A 236 -30.46 5.51 -19.91
N SER A 237 -29.73 6.14 -20.83
CA SER A 237 -28.42 6.71 -20.54
C SER A 237 -28.54 7.78 -19.46
N SER A 238 -27.58 7.83 -18.52
CA SER A 238 -27.47 8.91 -17.54
C SER A 238 -27.32 10.30 -18.18
N MET A 239 -26.84 10.34 -19.43
CA MET A 239 -26.68 11.57 -20.21
C MET A 239 -27.92 11.90 -21.07
N ALA A 240 -28.95 11.06 -21.07
CA ALA A 240 -30.17 11.29 -21.84
C ALA A 240 -30.85 12.60 -21.40
N GLY A 241 -31.18 13.46 -22.37
CA GLY A 241 -31.78 14.77 -22.12
C GLY A 241 -30.79 15.85 -21.68
N GLN A 242 -29.52 15.51 -21.48
CA GLN A 242 -28.47 16.47 -21.18
C GLN A 242 -27.87 17.08 -22.46
N THR A 243 -27.16 18.20 -22.32
CA THR A 243 -26.33 18.77 -23.40
C THR A 243 -24.87 18.59 -23.02
N VAL A 244 -24.11 17.87 -23.84
CA VAL A 244 -22.68 17.58 -23.64
C VAL A 244 -21.91 18.25 -24.76
N ASP A 245 -20.96 19.12 -24.43
CA ASP A 245 -20.16 19.88 -25.40
C ASP A 245 -20.99 20.55 -26.51
N GLY A 246 -22.13 21.14 -26.12
CA GLY A 246 -23.05 21.81 -27.04
C GLY A 246 -23.95 20.86 -27.86
N THR A 247 -23.82 19.55 -27.68
CA THR A 247 -24.65 18.54 -28.34
C THR A 247 -25.77 18.07 -27.41
N ALA A 248 -27.02 18.30 -27.80
CA ALA A 248 -28.18 17.81 -27.06
C ALA A 248 -28.34 16.29 -27.26
N ILE A 249 -28.38 15.55 -26.17
CA ILE A 249 -28.62 14.10 -26.18
C ILE A 249 -30.13 13.85 -26.03
N PRO A 250 -30.75 13.01 -26.89
CA PRO A 250 -32.17 12.72 -26.80
C PRO A 250 -32.61 12.24 -25.41
N ALA A 251 -33.75 12.72 -24.92
CA ALA A 251 -34.28 12.39 -23.59
C ALA A 251 -34.58 10.87 -23.39
N GLY A 252 -34.78 10.14 -24.49
CA GLY A 252 -34.98 8.69 -24.48
C GLY A 252 -33.76 7.87 -24.92
N GLN A 253 -32.58 8.49 -25.03
CA GLN A 253 -31.39 7.80 -25.50
C GLN A 253 -31.09 6.59 -24.59
N LYS A 254 -31.03 5.40 -25.19
CA LYS A 254 -30.71 4.16 -24.48
C LYS A 254 -29.24 3.78 -24.67
N THR A 255 -28.68 3.13 -23.65
CA THR A 255 -27.48 2.31 -23.77
C THR A 255 -27.84 1.01 -24.50
N SER A 256 -26.86 0.41 -25.15
CA SER A 256 -27.05 -0.89 -25.79
C SER A 256 -27.04 -2.01 -24.75
N ALA A 257 -27.84 -3.06 -24.96
CA ALA A 257 -27.74 -4.27 -24.17
C ALA A 257 -26.39 -4.96 -24.43
N GLY A 258 -25.88 -5.60 -23.39
CA GLY A 258 -24.60 -6.27 -23.34
C GLY A 258 -24.67 -7.78 -23.48
N SER A 259 -23.50 -8.40 -23.32
CA SER A 259 -23.36 -9.86 -23.25
C SER A 259 -22.18 -10.21 -22.35
N LEU A 260 -22.29 -11.31 -21.60
CA LEU A 260 -21.14 -11.89 -20.94
C LEU A 260 -20.25 -12.62 -21.96
N VAL A 261 -18.94 -12.42 -21.86
CA VAL A 261 -17.93 -13.05 -22.72
C VAL A 261 -16.92 -13.82 -21.89
N SER A 262 -16.14 -14.71 -22.52
CA SER A 262 -15.09 -15.46 -21.83
C SER A 262 -14.12 -14.53 -21.09
N ALA A 263 -13.64 -14.96 -19.92
CA ALA A 263 -12.60 -14.25 -19.15
C ALA A 263 -11.30 -14.05 -19.96
N THR A 264 -11.03 -14.91 -20.94
CA THR A 264 -9.87 -14.81 -21.84
C THR A 264 -10.10 -13.95 -23.08
N SER A 265 -11.29 -13.35 -23.23
CA SER A 265 -11.59 -12.49 -24.37
C SER A 265 -10.67 -11.26 -24.34
N VAL A 266 -10.28 -10.78 -25.51
CA VAL A 266 -9.42 -9.60 -25.69
C VAL A 266 -10.21 -8.45 -26.31
N ASN A 267 -9.81 -7.21 -26.04
CA ASN A 267 -10.48 -5.99 -26.47
C ASN A 267 -11.97 -5.95 -26.11
N VAL A 268 -12.28 -6.36 -24.87
CA VAL A 268 -13.65 -6.35 -24.37
C VAL A 268 -14.05 -4.92 -24.02
N ARG A 269 -15.14 -4.43 -24.63
CA ARG A 269 -15.66 -3.09 -24.40
C ARG A 269 -17.08 -3.14 -23.87
N TYR A 270 -17.42 -2.18 -23.03
CA TYR A 270 -18.80 -1.98 -22.61
C TYR A 270 -19.72 -1.85 -23.84
N PRO A 271 -20.90 -2.49 -23.89
CA PRO A 271 -21.58 -3.21 -22.80
C PRO A 271 -21.25 -4.70 -22.67
N LYS A 272 -20.19 -5.21 -23.30
CA LYS A 272 -19.72 -6.57 -23.04
C LYS A 272 -18.90 -6.61 -21.77
N GLU A 273 -19.04 -7.69 -20.99
CA GLU A 273 -18.27 -7.89 -19.76
C GLU A 273 -17.73 -9.31 -19.71
N ARG A 274 -16.52 -9.47 -19.18
CA ARG A 274 -15.95 -10.79 -18.88
C ARG A 274 -16.75 -11.47 -17.77
N VAL A 275 -16.95 -12.79 -17.91
CA VAL A 275 -17.49 -13.62 -16.84
C VAL A 275 -16.58 -13.56 -15.62
N MET A 276 -17.17 -13.38 -14.43
CA MET A 276 -16.47 -13.43 -13.15
C MET A 276 -16.02 -14.86 -12.85
N ALA A 277 -14.84 -14.99 -12.24
CA ALA A 277 -14.39 -16.27 -11.73
C ALA A 277 -15.27 -16.71 -10.55
N ALA A 278 -15.30 -18.02 -10.25
CA ALA A 278 -16.12 -18.55 -9.15
C ALA A 278 -15.68 -18.01 -7.78
N ASN A 279 -14.39 -17.70 -7.63
CA ASN A 279 -13.75 -17.17 -6.44
C ASN A 279 -13.55 -15.64 -6.48
N ASP A 280 -14.29 -14.93 -7.34
CA ASP A 280 -14.25 -13.48 -7.41
C ASP A 280 -15.17 -12.89 -6.31
N ASP A 281 -14.56 -12.21 -5.34
CA ASP A 281 -15.16 -11.71 -4.12
C ASP A 281 -15.88 -10.36 -4.31
N THR A 282 -15.97 -9.82 -5.53
CA THR A 282 -16.54 -8.47 -5.79
C THR A 282 -17.94 -8.29 -5.19
N TYR A 283 -18.87 -9.23 -5.42
CA TYR A 283 -20.21 -9.13 -4.86
C TYR A 283 -20.25 -9.41 -3.35
N ALA A 284 -19.38 -10.29 -2.86
CA ALA A 284 -19.24 -10.54 -1.43
C ALA A 284 -18.74 -9.29 -0.70
N LEU A 285 -17.80 -8.54 -1.28
CA LEU A 285 -17.30 -7.27 -0.73
C LEU A 285 -18.42 -6.23 -0.62
N GLN A 286 -19.19 -6.05 -1.70
CA GLN A 286 -20.33 -5.11 -1.69
C GLN A 286 -21.34 -5.49 -0.61
N ALA A 287 -21.65 -6.78 -0.47
CA ALA A 287 -22.54 -7.28 0.57
C ALA A 287 -21.95 -7.12 1.98
N ALA A 288 -20.64 -7.27 2.16
CA ALA A 288 -19.97 -7.07 3.44
C ALA A 288 -20.04 -5.61 3.88
N LEU A 289 -19.73 -4.67 2.99
CA LEU A 289 -19.86 -3.23 3.25
C LEU A 289 -21.31 -2.83 3.56
N ALA A 290 -22.28 -3.35 2.80
CA ALA A 290 -23.70 -3.13 3.08
C ALA A 290 -24.13 -3.73 4.43
N THR A 291 -23.55 -4.87 4.83
CA THR A 291 -23.81 -5.49 6.14
C THR A 291 -23.31 -4.61 7.28
N ILE A 292 -22.12 -4.02 7.13
CA ILE A 292 -21.57 -3.07 8.11
C ILE A 292 -22.45 -1.81 8.19
N GLU A 293 -22.81 -1.22 7.05
CA GLU A 293 -23.66 -0.04 6.98
C GLU A 293 -25.07 -0.29 7.56
N GLY A 294 -25.62 -1.49 7.36
CA GLY A 294 -26.90 -1.92 7.93
C GLY A 294 -26.87 -2.16 9.44
N ASN A 295 -25.69 -2.24 10.06
CA ASN A 295 -25.51 -2.49 11.50
C ASN A 295 -24.66 -1.41 12.18
N PRO A 296 -25.01 -0.12 12.04
CA PRO A 296 -24.12 1.00 12.37
C PRO A 296 -23.78 1.11 13.85
N ALA A 297 -24.64 0.61 14.75
CA ALA A 297 -24.37 0.63 16.19
C ALA A 297 -23.41 -0.48 16.66
N ALA A 298 -23.22 -1.53 15.85
CA ALA A 298 -22.50 -2.73 16.25
C ALA A 298 -21.22 -2.96 15.44
N LEU A 299 -21.27 -2.73 14.12
CA LEU A 299 -20.17 -3.00 13.21
C LEU A 299 -19.49 -1.70 12.76
N ASN A 300 -18.18 -1.77 12.58
CA ASN A 300 -17.42 -0.72 11.92
C ASN A 300 -16.14 -1.20 11.26
N THR A 301 -15.81 -2.50 11.37
CA THR A 301 -14.53 -3.02 10.90
C THR A 301 -14.74 -4.11 9.86
N LEU A 302 -14.14 -3.94 8.68
CA LEU A 302 -13.96 -4.97 7.67
C LEU A 302 -12.54 -5.53 7.80
N TYR A 303 -12.42 -6.81 8.11
CA TYR A 303 -11.16 -7.46 8.44
C TYR A 303 -10.80 -8.51 7.39
N PHE A 304 -9.59 -8.42 6.84
CA PHE A 304 -9.02 -9.38 5.90
C PHE A 304 -7.90 -10.15 6.59
N PRO A 305 -8.12 -11.40 7.05
CA PRO A 305 -7.03 -12.25 7.51
C PRO A 305 -6.09 -12.63 6.35
N ASN A 306 -4.93 -13.23 6.66
CA ASN A 306 -4.05 -13.77 5.62
C ASN A 306 -4.82 -14.74 4.69
N GLY A 307 -4.59 -14.61 3.39
CA GLY A 307 -5.34 -15.27 2.33
C GLY A 307 -5.26 -14.50 1.02
N THR A 308 -5.77 -15.08 -0.06
CA THR A 308 -5.87 -14.43 -1.37
C THR A 308 -7.33 -14.10 -1.65
N TYR A 309 -7.60 -12.84 -1.98
CA TYR A 309 -8.92 -12.31 -2.31
C TYR A 309 -8.87 -11.78 -3.74
N VAL A 310 -9.75 -12.26 -4.62
CA VAL A 310 -9.76 -11.83 -6.03
C VAL A 310 -10.97 -10.95 -6.26
N TRP A 311 -10.82 -9.74 -6.77
CA TRP A 311 -11.94 -8.79 -6.83
C TRP A 311 -11.78 -7.71 -7.90
N SER A 312 -12.81 -6.90 -8.13
CA SER A 312 -12.74 -5.69 -8.96
C SER A 312 -12.01 -4.51 -8.27
N GLY A 313 -11.37 -4.76 -7.12
CA GLY A 313 -10.81 -3.73 -6.26
C GLY A 313 -11.69 -3.35 -5.08
N LEU A 314 -11.08 -2.73 -4.06
CA LEU A 314 -11.81 -2.23 -2.90
C LEU A 314 -12.62 -1.00 -3.28
N LEU A 315 -13.94 -1.10 -3.37
CA LEU A 315 -14.81 0.05 -3.66
C LEU A 315 -15.70 0.42 -2.47
N VAL A 316 -15.39 1.53 -1.82
CA VAL A 316 -16.22 2.17 -0.79
C VAL A 316 -16.91 3.38 -1.42
N ASP A 317 -18.21 3.27 -1.68
CA ASP A 317 -18.99 4.30 -2.37
C ASP A 317 -20.17 4.78 -1.50
N GLY A 318 -20.24 6.09 -1.27
CA GLY A 318 -21.32 6.75 -0.53
C GLY A 318 -21.39 6.47 0.98
N LEU A 319 -20.41 5.76 1.55
CA LEU A 319 -20.44 5.33 2.95
C LEU A 319 -19.99 6.45 3.90
N ASP A 320 -20.81 6.72 4.92
CA ASP A 320 -20.49 7.67 6.00
C ASP A 320 -20.07 6.95 7.28
N GLY A 321 -18.76 6.76 7.44
CA GLY A 321 -18.18 6.07 8.58
C GLY A 321 -18.44 6.77 9.92
N SER A 322 -18.77 8.07 9.94
CA SER A 322 -19.12 8.77 11.20
C SER A 322 -20.38 8.24 11.86
N LYS A 323 -21.20 7.51 11.12
CA LYS A 323 -22.43 6.87 11.62
C LYS A 323 -22.20 5.49 12.22
N LEU A 324 -21.03 4.89 11.99
CA LEU A 324 -20.69 3.55 12.47
C LEU A 324 -20.19 3.58 13.91
N LYS A 325 -20.10 2.40 14.55
CA LYS A 325 -19.49 2.21 15.87
C LYS A 325 -18.09 2.84 15.86
N GLY A 326 -17.78 3.65 16.87
CA GLY A 326 -16.50 4.36 16.94
C GLY A 326 -16.31 5.51 15.94
N GLY A 327 -17.31 5.84 15.12
CA GLY A 327 -17.31 7.01 14.23
C GLY A 327 -16.39 6.90 13.01
N LYS A 328 -16.03 5.68 12.60
CA LYS A 328 -15.13 5.42 11.47
C LYS A 328 -15.34 4.01 10.91
N LEU A 329 -15.34 3.86 9.59
CA LEU A 329 -15.14 2.56 8.95
C LEU A 329 -13.65 2.21 8.99
N LYS A 330 -13.29 1.12 9.64
CA LYS A 330 -11.93 0.56 9.62
C LYS A 330 -11.88 -0.60 8.64
N ILE A 331 -10.94 -0.56 7.70
CA ILE A 331 -10.61 -1.65 6.79
C ILE A 331 -9.22 -2.10 7.19
N TYR A 332 -9.10 -3.29 7.75
CA TYR A 332 -7.83 -3.81 8.27
C TYR A 332 -7.41 -5.05 7.50
N THR A 333 -6.17 -5.04 7.01
CA THR A 333 -5.58 -6.16 6.28
C THR A 333 -4.42 -6.75 7.09
N ASP A 334 -4.54 -8.04 7.45
CA ASP A 334 -3.45 -8.75 8.10
C ASP A 334 -2.21 -8.79 7.21
N GLU A 335 -1.05 -8.92 7.84
CA GLU A 335 0.15 -9.30 7.11
C GLU A 335 -0.09 -10.58 6.29
N GLY A 336 0.44 -10.58 5.07
CA GLY A 336 0.24 -11.66 4.13
C GLY A 336 -1.12 -11.66 3.42
N ALA A 337 -2.13 -10.89 3.83
CA ALA A 337 -3.34 -10.75 3.02
C ALA A 337 -2.99 -10.21 1.62
N LEU A 338 -3.47 -10.88 0.57
CA LEU A 338 -3.28 -10.50 -0.83
C LEU A 338 -4.63 -10.14 -1.45
N LEU A 339 -4.83 -8.86 -1.72
CA LEU A 339 -6.04 -8.34 -2.32
C LEU A 339 -5.78 -8.08 -3.80
N LEU A 340 -6.06 -9.09 -4.61
CA LEU A 340 -5.67 -9.21 -6.01
C LEU A 340 -6.78 -8.70 -6.93
N ASN A 341 -6.53 -7.61 -7.64
CA ASN A 341 -7.43 -7.16 -8.69
C ASN A 341 -7.54 -8.23 -9.79
N ARG A 342 -8.76 -8.57 -10.13
CA ARG A 342 -9.11 -9.43 -11.25
C ARG A 342 -8.76 -8.72 -12.56
N ILE A 343 -8.60 -9.51 -13.63
CA ILE A 343 -8.59 -8.97 -14.99
C ILE A 343 -9.87 -8.17 -15.23
N GLN A 344 -9.72 -6.91 -15.63
CA GLN A 344 -10.82 -5.96 -15.82
C GLN A 344 -12.03 -6.56 -16.54
N ALA A 345 -13.23 -6.23 -16.08
CA ALA A 345 -14.47 -6.66 -16.74
C ALA A 345 -14.48 -6.31 -18.25
N TYR A 346 -14.03 -5.10 -18.57
CA TYR A 346 -13.93 -4.51 -19.90
C TYR A 346 -13.02 -3.28 -19.82
N MET A 347 -12.51 -2.81 -20.95
CA MET A 347 -11.48 -1.77 -21.02
C MET A 347 -11.83 -0.47 -20.28
N GLU A 348 -13.10 -0.05 -20.37
CA GLU A 348 -13.58 1.19 -19.78
C GLU A 348 -14.02 1.06 -18.30
N ALA A 349 -13.87 -0.13 -17.68
CA ALA A 349 -14.40 -0.36 -16.33
C ALA A 349 -13.63 0.45 -15.28
N PHE A 350 -14.35 0.92 -14.27
CA PHE A 350 -13.77 1.61 -13.13
C PHE A 350 -13.46 0.60 -12.02
N GLU A 351 -12.21 0.18 -11.88
CA GLU A 351 -11.80 -0.90 -10.98
C GLU A 351 -10.41 -0.60 -10.33
N PRO A 352 -10.30 0.46 -9.48
CA PRO A 352 -9.07 0.76 -8.75
C PRO A 352 -8.75 -0.31 -7.71
N GLU A 353 -7.48 -0.46 -7.33
CA GLU A 353 -7.04 -1.28 -6.19
C GLU A 353 -7.77 -0.82 -4.91
N ILE A 354 -7.85 0.51 -4.72
CA ILE A 354 -8.65 1.14 -3.67
C ILE A 354 -9.40 2.37 -4.22
N GLY A 355 -10.73 2.28 -4.29
CA GLY A 355 -11.65 3.37 -4.63
C GLY A 355 -12.48 3.81 -3.43
N ILE A 356 -12.37 5.09 -3.04
CA ILE A 356 -13.16 5.70 -1.97
C ILE A 356 -13.90 6.94 -2.51
N ILE A 357 -15.18 6.78 -2.80
CA ILE A 357 -16.01 7.75 -3.55
C ILE A 357 -17.15 8.25 -2.68
N GLY A 358 -17.36 9.56 -2.63
CA GLY A 358 -18.48 10.18 -1.91
C GLY A 358 -18.55 9.80 -0.43
N SER A 359 -17.45 9.31 0.14
CA SER A 359 -17.39 8.62 1.42
C SER A 359 -16.63 9.45 2.45
N ARG A 360 -16.83 9.17 3.73
CA ARG A 360 -16.13 9.91 4.78
C ARG A 360 -15.81 9.07 6.02
N ASN A 361 -14.75 9.45 6.73
CA ASN A 361 -14.29 8.76 7.95
C ASN A 361 -14.02 7.27 7.68
N VAL A 362 -13.14 7.02 6.70
CA VAL A 362 -12.68 5.68 6.32
C VAL A 362 -11.20 5.59 6.61
N GLU A 363 -10.78 4.50 7.22
CA GLU A 363 -9.38 4.16 7.44
C GLU A 363 -9.08 2.82 6.79
N VAL A 364 -8.04 2.80 5.97
CA VAL A 364 -7.42 1.57 5.47
C VAL A 364 -6.10 1.39 6.22
N ASP A 365 -5.94 0.23 6.84
CA ASP A 365 -4.89 -0.07 7.80
C ASP A 365 -4.36 -1.51 7.64
N GLY A 366 -3.21 -1.78 8.25
CA GLY A 366 -2.56 -3.10 8.28
C GLY A 366 -1.63 -3.39 7.10
N ARG A 367 -0.93 -4.52 7.17
CA ARG A 367 0.27 -4.86 6.38
C ARG A 367 0.02 -5.72 5.13
N GLY A 368 -1.24 -5.97 4.78
CA GLY A 368 -1.62 -6.66 3.56
C GLY A 368 -1.22 -5.91 2.28
N VAL A 369 -1.32 -6.58 1.14
CA VAL A 369 -0.92 -6.05 -0.18
C VAL A 369 -2.14 -5.93 -1.08
N PHE A 370 -2.44 -4.72 -1.53
CA PHE A 370 -3.33 -4.45 -2.65
C PHE A 370 -2.54 -4.59 -3.95
N ASP A 371 -3.01 -5.46 -4.85
CA ASP A 371 -2.29 -5.83 -6.07
C ASP A 371 -3.11 -5.50 -7.32
N GLY A 372 -2.59 -4.59 -8.13
CA GLY A 372 -3.15 -4.09 -9.38
C GLY A 372 -3.17 -5.07 -10.54
N ASN A 373 -3.04 -6.38 -10.31
CA ASN A 373 -3.04 -7.45 -11.31
C ASN A 373 -4.10 -7.33 -12.43
N GLY A 374 -5.17 -6.57 -12.26
CA GLY A 374 -6.09 -6.22 -13.33
C GLY A 374 -5.41 -5.64 -14.59
N VAL A 375 -4.32 -4.87 -14.42
CA VAL A 375 -3.53 -4.34 -15.54
C VAL A 375 -2.77 -5.43 -16.31
N ALA A 376 -2.74 -6.68 -15.84
CA ALA A 376 -2.01 -7.77 -16.49
C ALA A 376 -2.49 -8.06 -17.92
N ASN A 377 -3.73 -7.68 -18.25
CA ASN A 377 -4.26 -7.82 -19.61
C ASN A 377 -3.94 -6.60 -20.50
N TYR A 378 -3.23 -5.60 -20.00
CA TYR A 378 -2.90 -4.39 -20.75
C TYR A 378 -1.70 -4.62 -21.66
N ASN A 379 -1.89 -4.27 -22.93
CA ASN A 379 -0.89 -4.31 -23.99
C ASN A 379 -0.28 -5.69 -24.30
N ALA A 380 -1.04 -6.47 -25.05
CA ALA A 380 -0.42 -7.31 -26.07
C ALA A 380 -1.12 -7.03 -27.40
N HIS A 381 -0.39 -6.48 -28.37
CA HIS A 381 -0.84 -6.16 -29.73
C HIS A 381 -1.49 -7.35 -30.48
N SER A 382 -1.47 -8.56 -29.88
CA SER A 382 -2.12 -9.78 -30.36
C SER A 382 -2.85 -10.63 -29.28
N SER A 383 -2.81 -10.29 -27.98
CA SER A 383 -3.31 -11.19 -26.92
C SER A 383 -3.88 -10.53 -25.66
N GLY A 384 -4.20 -9.23 -25.67
CA GLY A 384 -4.79 -8.53 -24.52
C GLY A 384 -5.62 -7.31 -24.90
N ASP A 385 -6.05 -6.55 -23.89
CA ASP A 385 -6.75 -5.27 -24.09
C ASP A 385 -5.77 -4.18 -24.53
N LEU A 386 -6.16 -3.41 -25.55
CA LEU A 386 -5.36 -2.30 -26.08
C LEU A 386 -5.12 -1.23 -25.02
N HIS A 387 -3.85 -1.01 -24.66
CA HIS A 387 -3.43 0.03 -23.72
C HIS A 387 -3.18 1.35 -24.45
N ASP A 388 -4.20 2.20 -24.50
CA ASP A 388 -4.16 3.52 -25.11
C ASP A 388 -4.93 4.49 -24.20
N ALA A 389 -4.34 5.66 -23.93
CA ALA A 389 -4.94 6.73 -23.14
C ALA A 389 -6.30 7.20 -23.71
N TYR A 390 -6.50 7.09 -25.03
CA TYR A 390 -7.80 7.37 -25.66
C TYR A 390 -8.90 6.36 -25.27
N ARG A 391 -8.52 5.18 -24.78
CA ARG A 391 -9.43 4.08 -24.46
C ARG A 391 -9.81 4.01 -22.97
N SER A 392 -9.30 4.93 -22.14
CA SER A 392 -9.72 5.14 -20.74
C SER A 392 -9.69 3.89 -19.87
N GLN A 393 -8.54 3.24 -19.80
CA GLN A 393 -8.31 2.16 -18.84
C GLN A 393 -8.10 2.74 -17.43
N HIS A 394 -8.92 2.29 -16.47
CA HIS A 394 -8.99 2.81 -15.09
C HIS A 394 -8.82 1.70 -14.04
N GLN A 395 -7.85 0.80 -14.27
CA GLN A 395 -7.33 -0.07 -13.21
C GLN A 395 -5.92 0.38 -12.86
N GLY A 396 -5.62 0.45 -11.58
CA GLY A 396 -4.37 1.02 -11.08
C GLY A 396 -4.62 2.10 -10.06
N GLY A 397 -3.95 2.00 -8.92
CA GLY A 397 -3.84 3.07 -7.95
C GLY A 397 -4.98 3.17 -6.95
N VAL A 398 -4.78 4.14 -6.07
CA VAL A 398 -5.78 4.62 -5.12
C VAL A 398 -6.53 5.82 -5.71
N MET A 399 -7.87 5.74 -5.72
CA MET A 399 -8.76 6.81 -6.15
C MET A 399 -9.62 7.31 -4.99
N VAL A 400 -9.44 8.57 -4.60
CA VAL A 400 -10.26 9.25 -3.58
C VAL A 400 -11.00 10.41 -4.23
N MET A 401 -12.34 10.33 -4.31
CA MET A 401 -13.17 11.29 -5.04
C MET A 401 -14.33 11.78 -4.19
N HIS A 402 -14.49 13.10 -4.06
CA HIS A 402 -15.56 13.72 -3.27
C HIS A 402 -15.66 13.20 -1.82
N SER A 403 -14.54 12.76 -1.27
CA SER A 403 -14.43 12.09 0.02
C SER A 403 -13.66 12.95 1.04
N SER A 404 -13.83 12.68 2.33
CA SER A 404 -13.18 13.46 3.41
C SER A 404 -12.82 12.60 4.62
N ASN A 405 -11.78 12.96 5.37
CA ASN A 405 -11.30 12.19 6.52
C ASN A 405 -10.97 10.74 6.14
N ILE A 406 -10.10 10.60 5.13
CA ILE A 406 -9.61 9.31 4.66
C ILE A 406 -8.18 9.13 5.18
N THR A 407 -7.92 8.00 5.81
CA THR A 407 -6.61 7.65 6.36
C THR A 407 -6.12 6.38 5.71
N PHE A 408 -4.86 6.39 5.25
CA PHE A 408 -4.11 5.20 4.89
C PHE A 408 -2.98 5.08 5.91
N ASN A 409 -3.03 4.03 6.72
CA ASN A 409 -1.97 3.68 7.66
C ASN A 409 -1.36 2.38 7.16
N ASP A 410 -0.04 2.36 7.00
CA ASP A 410 0.70 1.11 6.76
C ASP A 410 0.24 0.27 5.55
N THR A 411 -0.47 0.91 4.62
CA THR A 411 -1.09 0.27 3.45
C THR A 411 -0.08 0.08 2.33
N TYR A 412 -0.03 -1.13 1.78
CA TYR A 412 0.85 -1.47 0.67
C TYR A 412 0.09 -1.71 -0.62
N GLU A 413 0.62 -1.15 -1.70
CA GLU A 413 0.12 -1.33 -3.06
C GLU A 413 1.25 -1.77 -3.98
N ARG A 414 0.93 -2.64 -4.94
CA ARG A 414 1.78 -2.96 -6.09
C ARG A 414 0.95 -3.03 -7.36
N THR A 415 1.45 -2.53 -8.49
CA THR A 415 0.72 -2.49 -9.77
C THR A 415 1.57 -3.06 -10.91
#